data_AF-A0A481R3Y4-F1
#
_entry.id   AF-A0A481R3Y4-F1
#
_cell.length_a   1.000
_cell.length_b   1.000
_cell.length_c   1.000
_cell.angle_alpha   90.00
_cell.angle_beta   90.00
_cell.angle_gamma   90.00
#
_symmetry.space_group_name_H-M   'P 1'
#
loop_
_entity.id
_entity.type
_entity.pdbx_description
1 polymer ?
#
loop_
_entity_poly.entity_id
_entity_poly.type
_entity_poly.pdbx_seq_one_letter_code
_entity_poly.pdbx_strand_id
1 'polypeptide(L)'
;MVLIDQLNEPPSVALNFETLGMIFGVPAYIAFAILEMRLMRDKPEQRVLNRIWLGPLVFMLFYAVNWMLFRLAGGLSGQPMKGAMMIEWLAYVPTLLLFGYVVSGLTVALYRIFF
;
A
#
# COMPACT_ATOMS: atom_id res chain seq x y z
N MET A 1 -34.16 20.74 5.42
CA MET A 1 -33.49 21.24 4.19
C MET A 1 -31.99 20.95 4.22
N VAL A 2 -31.30 21.18 5.34
CA VAL A 2 -29.85 20.89 5.53
C VAL A 2 -29.44 19.42 5.28
N LEU A 3 -30.32 18.45 5.53
CA LEU A 3 -30.00 17.02 5.35
C LEU A 3 -29.93 16.58 3.87
N ILE A 4 -30.63 17.28 2.97
CA ILE A 4 -30.69 16.93 1.53
C ILE A 4 -29.49 17.54 0.80
N ASP A 5 -29.01 18.71 1.23
CA ASP A 5 -27.81 19.33 0.65
C ASP A 5 -26.54 18.51 0.94
N GLN A 6 -26.42 17.90 2.12
CA GLN A 6 -25.30 17.00 2.46
C GLN A 6 -25.29 15.71 1.63
N LEU A 7 -26.43 15.27 1.10
CA LEU A 7 -26.55 14.12 0.20
C LEU A 7 -26.26 14.46 -1.28
N ASN A 8 -26.33 15.75 -1.63
CA ASN A 8 -26.07 16.27 -2.97
C ASN A 8 -24.70 16.92 -3.10
N GLU A 9 -23.92 17.03 -2.02
CA GLU A 9 -22.52 17.41 -2.11
C GLU A 9 -21.78 16.31 -2.89
N PRO A 10 -21.14 16.66 -4.03
CA PRO A 10 -20.34 15.69 -4.75
C PRO A 10 -19.31 15.12 -3.77
N PRO A 11 -19.16 13.79 -3.68
CA PRO A 11 -18.31 13.17 -2.68
C PRO A 11 -16.96 13.85 -2.73
N SER A 12 -16.54 14.39 -1.58
CA SER A 12 -15.32 15.17 -1.49
C SER A 12 -14.18 14.35 -2.10
N VAL A 13 -13.24 15.01 -2.79
CA VAL A 13 -12.12 14.33 -3.45
C VAL A 13 -11.35 13.41 -2.48
N ALA A 14 -11.35 13.74 -1.19
CA ALA A 14 -10.84 12.91 -0.10
C ALA A 14 -11.64 11.61 0.11
N LEU A 15 -12.97 11.65 0.11
CA LEU A 15 -13.82 10.47 0.26
C LEU A 15 -13.66 9.47 -0.90
N ASN A 16 -13.55 9.98 -2.13
CA ASN A 16 -13.28 9.15 -3.31
C ASN A 16 -11.87 8.54 -3.26
N PHE A 17 -10.90 9.29 -2.76
CA PHE A 17 -9.52 8.88 -2.62
C PHE A 17 -9.33 7.77 -1.57
N GLU A 18 -9.93 7.92 -0.40
CA GLU A 18 -9.87 6.90 0.67
C GLU A 18 -10.61 5.62 0.27
N THR A 19 -11.78 5.76 -0.35
CA THR A 19 -12.59 4.62 -0.79
C THR A 19 -11.88 3.82 -1.89
N LEU A 20 -11.37 4.49 -2.92
CA LEU A 20 -10.67 3.84 -4.01
C LEU A 20 -9.28 3.34 -3.58
N GLY A 21 -8.58 4.08 -2.72
CA GLY A 21 -7.33 3.65 -2.10
C GLY A 21 -7.49 2.37 -1.28
N MET A 22 -8.61 2.21 -0.55
CA MET A 22 -8.96 0.95 0.11
C MET A 22 -9.29 -0.17 -0.87
N ILE A 23 -10.09 0.11 -1.90
CA ILE A 23 -10.52 -0.88 -2.92
C ILE A 23 -9.33 -1.47 -3.68
N PHE A 24 -8.31 -0.66 -3.99
CA PHE A 24 -7.10 -1.15 -4.67
C PHE A 24 -6.02 -1.61 -3.69
N GLY A 25 -5.89 -0.95 -2.54
CA GLY A 25 -4.86 -1.24 -1.55
C GLY A 25 -5.07 -2.60 -0.88
N VAL A 26 -6.27 -2.89 -0.36
CA VAL A 26 -6.53 -4.12 0.41
C VAL A 26 -6.28 -5.38 -0.43
N PRO A 27 -6.79 -5.52 -1.67
CA PRO A 27 -6.49 -6.68 -2.51
C PRO A 27 -5.00 -6.80 -2.86
N ALA A 28 -4.29 -5.67 -3.03
CA ALA A 28 -2.86 -5.68 -3.28
C ALA A 28 -2.06 -6.26 -2.11
N TYR A 29 -2.43 -5.89 -0.87
CA TYR A 29 -1.85 -6.47 0.34
C TYR A 29 -2.08 -7.98 0.41
N ILE A 30 -3.32 -8.43 0.13
CA ILE A 30 -3.67 -9.85 0.14
C ILE A 30 -2.87 -10.61 -0.94
N ALA A 31 -2.81 -10.07 -2.16
CA ALA A 31 -2.07 -10.67 -3.27
C ALA A 31 -0.56 -10.77 -2.94
N PHE A 32 0.02 -9.70 -2.38
CA PHE A 32 1.40 -9.70 -1.92
C PHE A 32 1.65 -10.77 -0.86
N ALA A 33 0.80 -10.85 0.16
CA ALA A 33 0.95 -11.83 1.23
C ALA A 33 0.85 -13.27 0.71
N ILE A 34 -0.15 -13.57 -0.13
CA ILE A 34 -0.31 -14.90 -0.73
C ILE A 34 0.90 -15.25 -1.61
N LEU A 35 1.40 -14.28 -2.40
CA LEU A 35 2.54 -14.48 -3.27
C LEU A 35 3.80 -14.80 -2.47
N GLU A 36 4.11 -14.02 -1.44
CA GLU A 36 5.30 -14.25 -0.59
C GLU A 36 5.19 -15.58 0.18
N MET A 37 4.01 -15.93 0.71
CA MET A 37 3.79 -17.24 1.34
C MET A 37 4.07 -18.40 0.37
N ARG A 38 3.61 -18.29 -0.88
CA ARG A 38 3.87 -19.31 -1.91
C ARG A 38 5.33 -19.38 -2.32
N LEU A 39 6.00 -18.23 -2.45
CA LEU A 39 7.41 -18.17 -2.82
C LEU A 39 8.33 -18.78 -1.74
N MET A 40 7.88 -18.79 -0.49
CA MET A 40 8.68 -19.21 0.67
C MET A 40 8.36 -20.57 1.25
N ARG A 41 7.26 -21.21 0.86
CA ARG A 41 6.74 -22.45 1.47
C ARG A 41 7.77 -23.57 1.67
N ASP A 42 8.75 -23.70 0.78
CA ASP A 42 9.75 -24.76 0.80
C ASP A 42 11.19 -24.21 0.71
N LYS A 43 11.40 -22.96 1.14
CA LYS A 43 12.73 -22.33 1.10
C LYS A 43 13.44 -22.53 2.43
N PRO A 44 14.78 -22.70 2.41
CA PRO A 44 15.55 -22.78 3.63
C PRO A 44 15.39 -21.49 4.44
N GLU A 45 15.42 -21.62 5.76
CA GLU A 45 15.18 -20.54 6.73
C GLU A 45 16.01 -19.28 6.44
N GLN A 46 17.31 -19.43 6.15
CA GLN A 46 18.19 -18.31 5.80
C GLN A 46 17.67 -17.50 4.60
N ARG A 47 17.06 -18.17 3.61
CA ARG A 47 16.48 -17.52 2.42
C ARG A 47 15.17 -16.80 2.77
N VAL A 48 14.38 -17.34 3.69
CA VAL A 48 13.17 -16.67 4.21
C VAL A 48 13.56 -15.41 4.98
N LEU A 49 14.52 -15.51 5.91
CA LEU A 49 15.02 -14.37 6.68
C LEU A 49 15.59 -13.26 5.78
N ASN A 50 16.38 -13.62 4.76
CA ASN A 50 16.90 -12.65 3.81
C ASN A 50 15.80 -11.95 3.00
N ARG A 51 14.68 -12.63 2.74
CA ARG A 51 13.55 -12.02 2.03
C ARG A 51 12.73 -11.08 2.90
N ILE A 52 12.61 -11.34 4.20
CA ILE A 52 11.90 -10.42 5.11
C ILE A 52 12.48 -8.99 5.00
N TRP A 53 13.79 -8.87 4.79
CA TRP A 53 14.47 -7.60 4.52
C TRP A 53 14.13 -6.97 3.16
N LEU A 54 13.80 -7.78 2.16
CA LEU A 54 13.31 -7.32 0.86
C LEU A 54 11.80 -7.02 0.88
N GLY A 55 11.07 -7.52 1.87
CA GLY A 55 9.62 -7.37 2.02
C GLY A 55 9.14 -5.92 1.84
N PRO A 56 9.70 -4.92 2.54
CA PRO A 56 9.29 -3.52 2.41
C PRO A 56 9.45 -2.97 0.99
N LEU A 57 10.52 -3.36 0.28
CA LEU A 57 10.78 -2.94 -1.10
C LEU A 57 9.79 -3.58 -2.08
N VAL A 58 9.57 -4.89 -1.96
CA VAL A 58 8.63 -5.60 -2.82
C VAL A 58 7.21 -5.11 -2.57
N PHE A 59 6.85 -4.90 -1.31
CA PHE A 59 5.56 -4.32 -0.92
C PHE A 59 5.36 -2.92 -1.55
N MET A 60 6.40 -2.09 -1.54
CA MET A 60 6.37 -0.77 -2.19
C MET A 60 6.06 -0.84 -3.69
N LEU A 61 6.54 -1.87 -4.39
CA LEU A 61 6.18 -2.07 -5.81
C LEU A 61 4.69 -2.38 -5.97
N PHE A 62 4.13 -3.25 -5.12
CA PHE A 62 2.70 -3.54 -5.13
C PHE A 62 1.87 -2.30 -4.81
N TYR A 63 2.29 -1.51 -3.82
CA TYR A 63 1.62 -0.27 -3.44
C TYR A 63 1.70 0.79 -4.55
N ALA A 64 2.88 1.00 -5.13
CA ALA A 64 3.10 1.96 -6.22
C ALA A 64 2.31 1.61 -7.49
N VAL A 65 2.26 0.33 -7.87
CA VAL A 65 1.49 -0.11 -9.04
C VAL A 65 0.00 0.16 -8.85
N ASN A 66 -0.57 -0.17 -7.68
CA ASN A 66 -1.98 0.11 -7.40
C ASN A 66 -2.28 1.61 -7.37
N TRP A 67 -1.34 2.41 -6.89
CA TRP A 67 -1.42 3.87 -6.96
C TRP A 67 -1.43 4.39 -8.41
N MET A 68 -0.61 3.82 -9.29
CA MET A 68 -0.61 4.17 -10.72
C MET A 68 -1.91 3.75 -11.40
N LEU A 69 -2.48 2.61 -11.04
CA LEU A 69 -3.78 2.16 -11.56
C LEU A 69 -4.92 3.08 -11.09
N PHE A 70 -4.91 3.49 -9.82
CA PHE A 70 -5.83 4.49 -9.29
C PHE A 70 -5.73 5.81 -10.06
N ARG A 71 -4.50 6.25 -10.36
CA ARG A 71 -4.23 7.44 -11.17
C ARG A 71 -4.81 7.35 -12.57
N LEU A 72 -4.66 6.20 -13.23
CA LEU A 72 -5.23 5.95 -14.55
C LEU A 72 -6.76 5.99 -14.51
N ALA A 73 -7.38 5.35 -13.51
CA ALA A 73 -8.83 5.36 -13.33
C ALA A 73 -9.38 6.78 -13.05
N GLY A 74 -8.69 7.58 -12.25
CA GLY A 74 -9.04 8.98 -11.97
C GLY A 74 -8.86 9.91 -13.18
N GLY A 75 -7.81 9.70 -13.99
CA GLY A 75 -7.61 10.44 -15.23
C GLY A 75 -8.70 10.15 -16.28
N LEU A 76 -9.19 8.91 -16.34
CA LEU A 76 -10.29 8.51 -17.22
C LEU A 76 -11.65 9.10 -16.80
N SER A 77 -11.84 9.47 -15.53
CA SER A 77 -13.08 10.08 -15.05
C SER A 77 -13.17 11.59 -15.26
N GLY A 78 -12.18 12.19 -15.95
CA GLY A 78 -12.17 13.62 -16.29
C GLY A 78 -11.91 14.56 -15.12
N GLN A 79 -11.56 14.03 -13.94
CA GLN A 79 -11.25 14.85 -12.77
C GLN A 79 -9.82 15.44 -12.89
N PRO A 80 -9.64 16.76 -12.76
CA PRO A 80 -8.32 17.36 -12.78
C PRO A 80 -7.55 16.93 -11.53
N MET A 81 -6.69 15.94 -11.70
CA MET A 81 -5.78 15.45 -10.66
C MET A 81 -4.79 16.56 -10.29
N LYS A 82 -4.90 17.05 -9.05
CA LYS A 82 -3.98 18.03 -8.48
C LYS A 82 -2.59 17.40 -8.38
N GLY A 83 -1.59 17.99 -9.05
CA GLY A 83 -0.18 17.56 -8.96
C GLY A 83 0.37 17.48 -7.53
N ALA A 84 -0.29 18.15 -6.57
CA ALA A 84 -0.04 18.04 -5.13
C ALA A 84 -0.04 16.59 -4.62
N MET A 85 -0.97 15.74 -5.07
CA MET A 85 -1.03 14.33 -4.62
C MET A 85 0.20 13.51 -5.02
N MET A 86 0.88 13.87 -6.12
CA MET A 86 2.08 13.18 -6.58
C MET A 86 3.29 13.51 -5.69
N ILE A 87 3.36 14.77 -5.24
CA ILE A 87 4.41 15.26 -4.34
C ILE A 87 4.19 14.71 -2.93
N GLU A 88 2.93 14.69 -2.47
CA GLU A 88 2.55 14.09 -1.19
C GLU A 88 2.91 12.59 -1.16
N TRP A 89 2.58 11.83 -2.20
CA TRP A 89 2.96 10.41 -2.28
C TRP A 89 4.48 10.20 -2.18
N LEU A 90 5.28 10.97 -2.93
CA LEU A 90 6.74 10.90 -2.86
C LEU A 90 7.25 11.21 -1.45
N ALA A 91 6.60 12.13 -0.73
CA ALA A 91 6.93 12.45 0.65
C ALA A 91 6.57 11.31 1.64
N TYR A 92 5.57 10.47 1.32
CA TYR A 92 5.19 9.32 2.14
C TYR A 92 6.05 8.07 1.92
N VAL A 93 6.69 7.92 0.75
CA VAL A 93 7.54 6.76 0.43
C VAL A 93 8.62 6.49 1.49
N PRO A 94 9.44 7.48 1.92
CA PRO A 94 10.45 7.27 2.96
C PRO A 94 9.85 6.76 4.27
N THR A 95 8.70 7.32 4.67
CA THR A 95 8.00 6.94 5.90
C THR A 95 7.47 5.50 5.85
N LEU A 96 6.86 5.12 4.73
CA LEU A 96 6.36 3.76 4.52
C LEU A 96 7.49 2.72 4.50
N LEU A 97 8.61 3.05 3.84
CA LEU A 97 9.79 2.19 3.83
C LEU A 97 10.39 2.05 5.23
N LEU A 98 10.55 3.16 5.96
CA LEU A 98 11.08 3.13 7.32
C LEU A 98 10.22 2.25 8.22
N PHE A 99 8.90 2.46 8.20
CA PHE A 99 7.98 1.64 8.99
C PHE A 99 8.04 0.16 8.60
N GLY A 100 8.07 -0.13 7.29
CA GLY A 100 8.23 -1.50 6.78
C GLY A 100 9.51 -2.16 7.28
N TYR A 101 10.65 -1.45 7.26
CA TYR A 101 11.92 -1.96 7.76
C TYR A 101 11.94 -2.16 9.27
N VAL A 102 11.30 -1.28 10.04
CA VAL A 102 11.13 -1.47 11.49
C VAL A 102 10.35 -2.77 11.77
N VAL A 103 9.23 -2.98 11.08
CA VAL A 103 8.42 -4.20 11.22
C VAL A 103 9.19 -5.45 10.78
N SER A 104 9.90 -5.40 9.66
CA SER A 104 10.77 -6.50 9.22
C SER A 104 11.86 -6.81 10.26
N GLY A 105 12.52 -5.79 10.80
CA GLY A 105 13.54 -5.94 11.83
C GLY A 105 13.00 -6.57 13.11
N LEU A 106 11.84 -6.09 13.58
CA LEU A 106 11.13 -6.67 14.74
C LEU A 106 10.75 -8.12 14.49
N THR A 107 10.26 -8.45 13.29
CA THR A 107 9.90 -9.83 12.92
C THR A 107 11.11 -10.76 12.99
N VAL A 108 12.25 -10.34 12.43
CA VAL A 108 13.50 -11.11 12.50
C VAL A 108 14.04 -11.22 13.92
N ALA A 109 13.96 -10.15 14.71
CA ALA A 109 14.41 -10.14 16.10
C ALA A 109 13.58 -11.09 16.96
N LEU A 110 12.25 -11.01 16.88
CA LEU A 110 11.35 -11.91 17.60
C LEU A 110 11.60 -13.36 17.20
N TYR A 111 11.73 -13.63 15.89
CA TYR A 111 12.00 -14.98 15.42
C TYR A 111 13.26 -15.56 16.05
N ARG A 112 14.39 -14.82 16.03
CA ARG A 112 15.66 -15.25 16.62
C ARG A 112 15.67 -15.36 18.15
N ILE A 113 14.72 -14.72 18.84
CA ILE A 113 14.59 -14.79 20.30
C ILE A 113 13.86 -16.07 20.70
N PHE A 114 12.87 -16.50 19.92
CA PHE A 114 11.98 -17.60 20.29
C PHE A 114 12.28 -18.92 19.59
N PHE A 115 13.03 -18.90 18.48
CA PHE A 115 13.39 -20.06 17.67
C PHE A 115 14.90 -20.07 17.41
#